data_AF-A0A7D7X7U2-F1
#
_entry.id   AF-A0A7D7X7U2-F1
#
_cell.length_a   1.000
_cell.length_b   1.000
_cell.length_c   1.000
_cell.angle_alpha   90.00
_cell.angle_beta   90.00
_cell.angle_gamma   90.00
#
_symmetry.space_group_name_H-M   'P 1'
#
loop_
_entity.id
_entity.type
_entity.pdbx_description
1 polymer ?
#
loop_
_entity_poly.entity_id
_entity_poly.type
_entity_poly.pdbx_seq_one_letter_code
_entity_poly.pdbx_strand_id
1 'polypeptide(L)'
;MTPSRVLRFALWLRAALWLLDHLTLGPNAEALAGDLHEEFEAGCSALWLWRQVIAAILFGLWNRTGSYLLPLLFSILWTPLYTGWRFFGADRLTHVDPARYATLAWPFSSCMEIVNGVIPAVTFIWLGLLLYIFLRAGRTHRTSPFHITFGLSVSLSTLLLATLGLMHQLTGTGLDLRFVTHDDFYLTLHLFAVSIPLALSLFTAILLSFPRTPHSPVYRKKLAR
;
A
#
# COMPACT_ATOMS: atom_id res chain seq x y z
N MET A 1 39.56 29.62 22.74
CA MET A 1 38.95 28.89 21.60
C MET A 1 39.50 29.46 20.31
N THR A 2 40.07 28.65 19.43
CA THR A 2 40.63 29.13 18.16
C THR A 2 39.50 29.47 17.16
N PRO A 3 39.61 30.57 16.39
CA PRO A 3 38.55 31.05 15.49
C PRO A 3 38.15 30.01 14.42
N SER A 4 39.04 29.08 14.09
CA SER A 4 38.77 27.98 13.16
C SER A 4 37.79 26.92 13.68
N ARG A 5 37.60 26.79 15.00
CA ARG A 5 36.59 25.88 15.57
C ARG A 5 35.19 26.48 15.52
N VAL A 6 35.04 27.76 15.83
CA VAL A 6 33.75 28.46 15.83
C VAL A 6 33.11 28.44 14.44
N LEU A 7 33.91 28.67 13.40
CA LEU A 7 33.44 28.70 12.01
C LEU A 7 32.97 27.32 11.52
N ARG A 8 33.65 26.24 11.92
CA ARG A 8 33.19 24.88 11.66
C ARG A 8 31.86 24.64 12.39
N PHE A 9 31.79 24.92 13.69
CA PHE A 9 30.58 24.71 14.49
C PHE A 9 29.33 25.40 13.92
N ALA A 10 29.46 26.64 13.45
CA ALA A 10 28.37 27.36 12.79
C ALA A 10 27.93 26.71 11.47
N LEU A 11 28.87 26.18 10.68
CA LEU A 11 28.54 25.43 9.45
C LEU A 11 27.82 24.10 9.77
N TRP A 12 28.23 23.39 10.82
CA TRP A 12 27.59 22.14 11.25
C TRP A 12 26.15 22.36 11.73
N LEU A 13 25.89 23.43 12.48
CA LEU A 13 24.55 23.81 12.92
C LEU A 13 23.66 24.17 11.71
N ARG A 14 24.16 25.00 10.80
CA ARG A 14 23.43 25.38 9.58
C ARG A 14 23.11 24.18 8.70
N ALA A 15 24.05 23.25 8.53
CA ALA A 15 23.82 22.04 7.75
C ALA A 15 22.76 21.14 8.39
N ALA A 16 22.79 20.97 9.72
CA ALA A 16 21.81 20.17 10.45
C ALA A 16 20.40 20.77 10.39
N LEU A 17 20.27 22.10 10.56
CA LEU A 17 18.99 22.80 10.43
C LEU A 17 18.48 22.79 8.99
N TRP A 18 19.35 23.00 8.00
CA TRP A 18 18.98 22.89 6.59
C TRP A 18 18.48 21.49 6.25
N LEU A 19 19.15 20.44 6.75
CA LEU A 19 18.77 19.07 6.55
C LEU A 19 17.42 18.75 7.20
N LEU A 20 17.19 19.26 8.42
CA LEU A 20 15.91 19.13 9.12
C LEU A 20 14.79 19.82 8.32
N ASP A 21 15.01 21.06 7.90
CA ASP A 21 14.03 21.84 7.13
C ASP A 21 13.69 21.21 5.76
N HIS A 22 14.69 20.61 5.09
CA HIS A 22 14.48 19.98 3.78
C HIS A 22 13.95 18.55 3.85
N LEU A 23 14.20 17.80 4.93
CA LEU A 23 13.80 16.39 5.05
C LEU A 23 12.63 16.12 6.00
N THR A 24 12.35 17.00 6.97
CA THR A 24 11.20 16.84 7.87
C THR A 24 9.98 17.60 7.36
N LEU A 25 9.11 16.88 6.66
CA LEU A 25 7.84 17.38 6.13
C LEU A 25 6.71 17.27 7.18
N GLY A 26 6.93 17.82 8.38
CA GLY A 26 5.99 17.72 9.50
C GLY A 26 5.58 19.09 10.06
N PRO A 27 4.35 19.27 10.56
CA PRO A 27 3.89 20.55 11.14
C PRO A 27 4.68 20.97 12.39
N ASN A 28 5.44 20.04 12.98
CA ASN A 28 6.27 20.28 14.16
C ASN A 28 7.75 20.54 13.81
N ALA A 29 8.13 20.57 12.53
CA ALA A 29 9.51 20.75 12.11
C ALA A 29 10.07 22.10 12.56
N GLU A 30 9.28 23.18 12.45
CA GLU A 30 9.67 24.52 12.91
C GLU A 30 9.80 24.60 14.43
N ALA A 31 8.87 23.99 15.18
CA ALA A 31 8.94 23.94 16.63
C ALA A 31 10.18 23.16 17.11
N LEU A 32 10.47 22.02 16.47
CA LEU A 32 11.65 21.22 16.77
C LEU A 32 12.96 21.92 16.40
N ALA A 33 12.97 22.69 15.30
CA ALA A 33 14.12 23.50 14.90
C ALA A 33 14.42 24.63 15.91
N GLY A 34 13.38 25.24 16.49
CA GLY A 34 13.51 26.23 17.56
C GLY A 34 14.11 25.62 18.83
N ASP A 35 13.53 24.51 19.29
CA ASP A 35 13.97 23.80 20.50
C ASP A 35 15.45 23.36 20.40
N LEU A 36 15.82 22.79 19.25
CA LEU A 36 17.21 22.40 18.96
C LEU A 36 18.19 23.59 18.92
N HIS A 37 17.73 24.78 18.53
CA HIS A 37 18.57 25.98 18.51
C HIS A 37 18.81 26.50 19.93
N GLU A 38 17.77 26.56 20.76
CA GLU A 38 17.86 26.99 22.16
C GLU A 38 18.76 26.04 22.98
N GLU A 39 18.60 24.73 22.83
CA GLU A 39 19.45 23.75 23.54
C GLU A 39 20.90 23.73 23.03
N PHE A 40 21.13 24.07 21.76
CA PHE A 40 22.48 24.24 21.26
C PHE A 40 23.17 25.48 21.84
N GLU A 41 22.45 26.60 21.98
CA GLU A 41 22.95 27.80 22.68
C GLU A 41 23.20 27.54 24.18
N ALA A 42 22.46 26.60 24.79
CA ALA A 42 22.68 26.14 26.16
C ALA A 42 23.96 25.29 26.36
N GLY A 43 24.76 25.08 25.30
CA GLY A 43 26.08 24.44 25.38
C GLY A 43 26.11 22.95 25.04
N CYS A 44 25.05 22.42 24.40
CA CYS A 44 25.04 21.04 23.94
C CYS A 44 26.04 20.79 22.79
N SER A 45 26.56 19.56 22.72
CA SER A 45 27.54 19.19 21.70
C SER A 45 26.90 19.05 20.30
N ALA A 46 27.67 19.36 19.25
CA ALA A 46 27.21 19.18 17.86
C ALA A 46 26.82 17.73 17.52
N LEU A 47 27.44 16.74 18.18
CA LEU A 47 27.09 15.33 18.00
C LEU A 47 25.69 15.02 18.56
N TRP A 48 25.33 15.63 19.69
CA TRP A 48 24.01 15.50 20.30
C TRP A 48 22.92 16.06 19.37
N LEU A 49 23.15 17.24 18.80
CA LEU A 49 22.24 17.87 17.82
C LEU A 49 21.99 16.95 16.60
N TRP A 50 23.06 16.38 16.04
CA TRP A 50 22.94 15.48 14.89
C TRP A 50 22.16 14.20 15.18
N ARG A 51 22.29 13.64 16.39
CA ARG A 51 21.50 12.47 16.79
C ARG A 51 20.00 12.82 16.83
N GLN A 52 19.65 14.00 17.33
CA GLN A 52 18.24 14.43 17.38
C GLN A 52 17.68 14.69 15.99
N VAL A 53 18.44 15.38 15.11
CA VAL A 53 18.03 15.63 13.73
C VAL A 53 17.81 14.32 12.97
N ILE A 54 18.75 13.37 13.07
CA ILE A 54 18.60 12.04 12.42
C ILE A 54 17.41 11.28 13.02
N ALA A 55 17.23 11.27 14.35
CA ALA A 55 16.11 10.60 14.99
C ALA A 55 14.77 11.18 14.56
N ALA A 56 14.66 12.50 14.44
CA ALA A 56 13.47 13.19 13.96
C ALA A 56 13.15 12.86 12.48
N ILE A 57 14.17 12.85 11.62
CA ILE A 57 14.04 12.44 10.22
C ILE A 57 13.58 10.98 10.14
N LEU A 58 14.22 10.08 10.89
CA LEU A 58 13.88 8.66 10.91
C LEU A 58 12.47 8.43 11.45
N PHE A 59 12.06 9.13 12.50
CA PHE A 59 10.72 9.01 13.06
C PHE A 59 9.65 9.56 12.11
N GLY A 60 9.91 10.70 11.46
CA GLY A 60 9.05 11.26 10.43
C GLY A 60 8.91 10.31 9.22
N LEU A 61 10.02 9.74 8.76
CA LEU A 61 10.04 8.76 7.69
C LEU A 61 9.33 7.47 8.09
N TRP A 62 9.54 6.99 9.33
CA TRP A 62 8.90 5.79 9.85
C TRP A 62 7.38 5.96 9.95
N ASN A 63 6.90 7.09 10.46
CA ASN A 63 5.48 7.36 10.57
C ASN A 63 4.81 7.47 9.19
N ARG A 64 5.51 8.09 8.23
CA ARG A 64 5.06 8.18 6.84
C ARG A 64 5.08 6.82 6.13
N THR A 65 6.14 6.05 6.32
CA THR A 65 6.33 4.74 5.65
C THR A 65 5.46 3.66 6.28
N GLY A 66 5.25 3.68 7.59
CA GLY A 66 4.37 2.74 8.31
C GLY A 66 2.93 2.79 7.81
N SER A 67 2.49 3.95 7.30
CA SER A 67 1.18 4.10 6.65
C SER A 67 1.05 3.28 5.36
N TYR A 68 2.16 2.99 4.66
CA TYR A 68 2.21 2.16 3.45
C TYR A 68 2.64 0.72 3.75
N LEU A 69 3.53 0.54 4.73
CA LEU A 69 4.08 -0.76 5.12
C LEU A 69 2.99 -1.67 5.67
N LEU A 70 2.08 -1.14 6.50
CA LEU A 70 0.99 -1.93 7.09
C LEU A 70 0.02 -2.48 6.03
N PRO A 71 -0.53 -1.68 5.10
CA PRO A 71 -1.28 -2.20 3.95
C PRO A 71 -0.53 -3.23 3.12
N LEU A 72 0.77 -3.01 2.88
CA LEU A 72 1.60 -3.88 2.06
C LEU A 72 1.82 -5.25 2.73
N LEU A 73 2.24 -5.24 4.00
CA LEU A 73 2.41 -6.46 4.78
C LEU A 73 1.10 -7.23 4.92
N PHE A 74 -0.01 -6.51 5.18
CA PHE A 74 -1.32 -7.14 5.22
C PHE A 74 -1.67 -7.81 3.89
N SER A 75 -1.45 -7.13 2.76
CA SER A 75 -1.78 -7.68 1.44
C SER A 75 -0.92 -8.91 1.12
N ILE A 76 0.37 -8.87 1.42
CA ILE A 76 1.29 -10.01 1.23
C ILE A 76 0.86 -11.20 2.11
N LEU A 77 0.56 -10.95 3.38
CA LEU A 77 0.16 -12.00 4.33
C LEU A 77 -1.25 -12.55 4.03
N TRP A 78 -2.15 -11.73 3.50
CA TRP A 78 -3.50 -12.12 3.15
C TRP A 78 -3.52 -13.05 1.94
N THR A 79 -2.65 -12.82 0.96
CA THR A 79 -2.73 -13.47 -0.35
C THR A 79 -2.61 -15.01 -0.31
N PRO A 80 -1.71 -15.63 0.49
CA PRO A 80 -1.66 -17.09 0.64
C PRO A 80 -2.96 -17.73 1.14
N LEU A 81 -3.81 -16.97 1.86
CA LEU A 81 -5.10 -17.49 2.32
C LEU A 81 -6.09 -17.69 1.17
N TYR A 82 -5.83 -17.13 -0.02
CA TYR A 82 -6.68 -17.31 -1.19
C TYR A 82 -6.82 -18.79 -1.57
N THR A 83 -5.75 -19.58 -1.47
CA THR A 83 -5.77 -21.01 -1.76
C THR A 83 -6.74 -21.75 -0.83
N GLY A 84 -6.69 -21.42 0.46
CA GLY A 84 -7.64 -21.95 1.44
C GLY A 84 -9.06 -21.46 1.19
N TRP A 85 -9.25 -20.17 0.90
CA TRP A 85 -10.55 -19.59 0.56
C TRP A 85 -11.20 -20.27 -0.65
N ARG A 86 -10.42 -20.58 -1.69
CA ARG A 86 -10.89 -21.31 -2.87
C ARG A 86 -11.34 -22.72 -2.49
N PHE A 87 -10.51 -23.44 -1.75
CA PHE A 87 -10.79 -24.81 -1.32
C PHE A 87 -12.05 -24.93 -0.44
N PHE A 88 -12.23 -24.00 0.51
CA PHE A 88 -13.35 -24.05 1.45
C PHE A 88 -14.61 -23.34 0.95
N GLY A 89 -14.45 -22.18 0.33
CA GLY A 89 -15.53 -21.26 -0.03
C GLY A 89 -15.94 -21.37 -1.48
N ALA A 90 -15.00 -21.36 -2.43
CA ALA A 90 -15.33 -21.33 -3.84
C ALA A 90 -15.94 -22.65 -4.31
N ASP A 91 -15.33 -23.80 -4.01
CA ASP A 91 -15.90 -25.10 -4.41
C ASP A 91 -17.32 -25.30 -3.90
N ARG A 92 -17.63 -24.82 -2.69
CA ARG A 92 -18.98 -24.93 -2.12
C ARG A 92 -19.98 -23.91 -2.68
N LEU A 93 -19.54 -22.68 -2.94
CA LEU A 93 -20.40 -21.61 -3.47
C LEU A 93 -20.65 -21.74 -4.97
N THR A 94 -19.68 -22.27 -5.72
CA THR A 94 -19.73 -22.47 -7.17
C THR A 94 -19.75 -23.94 -7.55
N HIS A 95 -20.22 -24.84 -6.67
CA HIS A 95 -20.46 -26.27 -6.95
C HIS A 95 -21.57 -26.39 -8.00
N VAL A 96 -21.23 -26.06 -9.22
CA VAL A 96 -22.09 -26.18 -10.38
C VAL A 96 -21.39 -27.14 -11.31
N ASP A 97 -22.08 -28.23 -11.54
CA ASP A 97 -21.62 -29.35 -12.35
C ASP A 97 -21.10 -28.82 -13.70
N PRO A 98 -19.81 -28.97 -14.03
CA PRO A 98 -19.25 -28.47 -15.30
C PRO A 98 -19.98 -29.04 -16.51
N ALA A 99 -20.58 -30.23 -16.36
CA ALA A 99 -21.46 -30.83 -17.35
C ALA A 99 -22.70 -29.97 -17.66
N ARG A 100 -23.25 -29.22 -16.68
CA ARG A 100 -24.35 -28.28 -16.93
C ARG A 100 -23.90 -27.11 -17.80
N TYR A 101 -22.71 -26.56 -17.58
CA TYR A 101 -22.24 -25.40 -18.35
C TYR A 101 -21.88 -25.74 -19.79
N ALA A 102 -21.35 -26.95 -20.02
CA ALA A 102 -21.06 -27.45 -21.36
C ALA A 102 -22.32 -27.53 -22.25
N THR A 103 -23.51 -27.62 -21.65
CA THR A 103 -24.78 -27.62 -22.40
C THR A 103 -25.28 -26.22 -22.79
N LEU A 104 -24.74 -25.15 -22.20
CA LEU A 104 -25.13 -23.80 -22.61
C LEU A 104 -24.50 -23.45 -23.97
N ALA A 105 -25.31 -22.86 -24.84
CA ALA A 105 -24.82 -22.32 -26.10
C ALA A 105 -23.80 -21.20 -25.84
N TRP A 106 -22.75 -21.20 -26.64
CA TRP A 106 -21.83 -20.07 -26.71
C TRP A 106 -22.63 -18.79 -27.04
N PRO A 107 -22.39 -17.65 -26.36
CA PRO A 107 -21.24 -17.32 -25.48
C PRO A 107 -21.48 -17.52 -23.98
N PHE A 108 -22.65 -18.02 -23.58
CA PHE A 108 -23.05 -18.09 -22.17
C PHE A 108 -22.20 -19.07 -21.37
N SER A 109 -21.76 -20.17 -21.97
CA SER A 109 -20.82 -21.11 -21.35
C SER A 109 -19.51 -20.45 -20.95
N SER A 110 -18.87 -19.72 -21.88
CA SER A 110 -17.64 -18.97 -21.61
C SER A 110 -17.83 -17.85 -20.58
N CYS A 111 -19.00 -17.19 -20.59
CA CYS A 111 -19.31 -16.16 -19.59
C CYS A 111 -19.39 -16.76 -18.18
N MET A 112 -20.07 -17.90 -18.01
CA MET A 112 -20.18 -18.57 -16.72
C MET A 112 -18.84 -19.06 -16.18
N GLU A 113 -17.96 -19.54 -17.06
CA GLU A 113 -16.60 -19.93 -16.70
C GLU A 113 -15.80 -18.73 -16.16
N ILE A 114 -15.85 -17.59 -16.84
CA ILE A 114 -15.21 -16.35 -16.38
C ILE A 114 -15.79 -15.91 -15.03
N VAL A 115 -17.12 -15.94 -14.90
CA VAL A 115 -17.82 -15.55 -13.67
C VAL A 115 -17.40 -16.42 -12.48
N ASN A 116 -17.31 -17.74 -12.66
CA ASN A 116 -16.88 -18.68 -11.62
C ASN A 116 -15.40 -18.53 -11.24
N GLY A 117 -14.55 -18.08 -12.15
CA GLY A 117 -13.15 -17.73 -11.86
C GLY A 117 -13.02 -16.40 -11.12
N VAL A 118 -13.74 -15.37 -11.57
CA VAL A 118 -13.57 -13.98 -11.11
C VAL A 118 -14.28 -13.72 -9.78
N ILE A 119 -15.50 -14.23 -9.57
CA ILE A 119 -16.28 -13.96 -8.35
C ILE A 119 -15.50 -14.33 -7.06
N PRO A 120 -14.87 -15.53 -6.96
CA PRO A 120 -14.14 -15.90 -5.76
C PRO A 120 -12.92 -15.02 -5.48
N ALA A 121 -12.23 -14.55 -6.53
CA ALA A 121 -11.13 -13.60 -6.40
C ALA A 121 -11.61 -12.23 -5.91
N VAL A 122 -12.68 -11.70 -6.51
CA VAL A 122 -13.26 -10.40 -6.15
C VAL A 122 -13.78 -10.41 -4.71
N THR A 123 -14.55 -11.43 -4.33
CA THR A 123 -15.08 -11.58 -2.97
C THR A 123 -13.97 -11.71 -1.93
N PHE A 124 -12.87 -12.40 -2.27
CA PHE A 124 -11.71 -12.53 -1.39
C PHE A 124 -10.99 -11.18 -1.16
N ILE A 125 -10.80 -10.38 -2.22
CA ILE A 125 -10.19 -9.05 -2.09
C ILE A 125 -11.09 -8.14 -1.27
N TRP A 126 -12.40 -8.15 -1.53
CA TRP A 126 -13.36 -7.33 -0.81
C TRP A 126 -13.42 -7.71 0.68
N LEU A 127 -13.39 -9.00 0.99
CA LEU A 127 -13.30 -9.48 2.37
C LEU A 127 -12.02 -8.99 3.05
N GLY A 128 -10.87 -9.09 2.38
CA GLY A 128 -9.60 -8.58 2.89
C GLY A 128 -9.63 -7.07 3.16
N LEU A 129 -10.21 -6.29 2.24
CA LEU A 129 -10.37 -4.85 2.39
C LEU A 129 -11.28 -4.51 3.57
N LEU A 130 -12.44 -5.17 3.69
CA LEU A 130 -13.38 -4.97 4.79
C LEU A 130 -12.75 -5.36 6.14
N LEU A 131 -12.03 -6.48 6.20
CA LEU A 131 -11.32 -6.90 7.40
C LEU A 131 -10.25 -5.89 7.79
N TYR A 132 -9.47 -5.39 6.82
CA TYR A 132 -8.46 -4.36 7.07
C TYR A 132 -9.08 -3.08 7.63
N ILE A 133 -10.19 -2.61 7.03
CA ILE A 133 -10.93 -1.45 7.51
C ILE A 133 -11.46 -1.71 8.92
N PHE A 134 -12.04 -2.88 9.19
CA PHE A 134 -12.56 -3.26 10.50
C PHE A 134 -11.47 -3.24 11.58
N LEU A 135 -10.32 -3.86 11.31
CA LEU A 135 -9.15 -3.87 12.22
C LEU A 135 -8.61 -2.45 12.48
N ARG A 136 -8.80 -1.52 11.54
CA ARG A 136 -8.32 -0.13 11.64
C ARG A 136 -9.41 0.87 12.05
N ALA A 137 -10.68 0.46 12.09
CA ALA A 137 -11.82 1.31 12.42
C ALA A 137 -11.69 1.92 13.82
N GLY A 138 -11.09 1.19 14.77
CA GLY A 138 -10.82 1.70 16.12
C GLY A 138 -9.80 2.84 16.20
N ARG A 139 -9.01 3.09 15.15
CA ARG A 139 -7.99 4.17 15.10
C ARG A 139 -8.38 5.35 14.21
N THR A 140 -9.41 5.22 13.39
CA THR A 140 -9.76 6.23 12.39
C THR A 140 -11.23 6.63 12.52
N HIS A 141 -11.47 7.77 13.16
CA HIS A 141 -12.80 8.37 13.19
C HIS A 141 -13.14 8.91 11.78
N ARG A 142 -14.26 8.43 11.20
CA ARG A 142 -14.82 8.78 9.88
C ARG A 142 -14.05 8.28 8.65
N THR A 143 -14.27 7.02 8.29
CA THR A 143 -14.16 6.60 6.88
C THR A 143 -15.44 6.99 6.14
N SER A 144 -15.32 7.71 5.03
CA SER A 144 -16.49 8.06 4.20
C SER A 144 -16.86 6.87 3.30
N PRO A 145 -18.15 6.53 3.15
CA PRO A 145 -18.60 5.40 2.33
C PRO A 145 -18.15 5.55 0.87
N PHE A 146 -18.03 6.79 0.37
CA PHE A 146 -17.54 7.08 -0.98
C PHE A 146 -16.12 6.54 -1.21
N HIS A 147 -15.25 6.62 -0.20
CA HIS A 147 -13.86 6.14 -0.34
C HIS A 147 -13.81 4.61 -0.36
N ILE A 148 -14.72 3.95 0.34
CA ILE A 148 -14.85 2.48 0.33
C ILE A 148 -15.32 2.02 -1.05
N THR A 149 -16.37 2.64 -1.60
CA THR A 149 -16.86 2.31 -2.95
C THR A 149 -15.82 2.58 -4.03
N PHE A 150 -15.07 3.67 -3.90
CA PHE A 150 -13.97 4.00 -4.82
C PHE A 150 -12.83 2.97 -4.71
N GLY A 151 -12.43 2.58 -3.50
CA GLY A 151 -11.44 1.53 -3.27
C GLY A 151 -11.85 0.19 -3.88
N LEU A 152 -13.12 -0.20 -3.75
CA LEU A 152 -13.66 -1.42 -4.36
C LEU A 152 -13.59 -1.35 -5.89
N SER A 153 -14.00 -0.24 -6.51
CA SER A 153 -13.90 -0.06 -7.96
C SER A 153 -12.45 -0.15 -8.45
N VAL A 154 -11.51 0.50 -7.74
CA VAL A 154 -10.10 0.48 -8.13
C VAL A 154 -9.47 -0.90 -7.94
N SER A 155 -9.84 -1.66 -6.91
CA SER A 155 -9.37 -3.06 -6.81
C SER A 155 -9.77 -3.87 -8.02
N LEU A 156 -11.02 -3.73 -8.48
CA LEU A 156 -11.52 -4.47 -9.64
C LEU A 156 -10.76 -4.09 -10.92
N SER A 157 -10.58 -2.79 -11.18
CA SER A 157 -9.80 -2.32 -12.33
C SER A 157 -8.34 -2.78 -12.26
N THR A 158 -7.73 -2.74 -11.08
CA THR A 158 -6.34 -3.18 -10.87
C THR A 158 -6.21 -4.68 -11.10
N LEU A 159 -7.14 -5.48 -10.59
CA LEU A 159 -7.18 -6.93 -10.78
C LEU A 159 -7.26 -7.26 -12.28
N LEU A 160 -8.22 -6.67 -12.99
CA LEU A 160 -8.42 -6.92 -14.42
C LEU A 160 -7.17 -6.54 -15.23
N LEU A 161 -6.59 -5.37 -15.00
CA LEU A 161 -5.38 -4.93 -15.69
C LEU A 161 -4.18 -5.83 -15.40
N ALA A 162 -3.98 -6.21 -14.13
CA ALA A 162 -2.88 -7.08 -13.74
C ALA A 162 -3.04 -8.49 -14.33
N THR A 163 -4.26 -9.02 -14.35
CA THR A 163 -4.56 -10.32 -15.00
C THR A 163 -4.33 -10.26 -16.50
N LEU A 164 -4.80 -9.21 -17.21
CA LEU A 164 -4.57 -9.05 -18.65
C LEU A 164 -3.07 -8.91 -18.98
N GLY A 165 -2.33 -8.10 -18.20
CA GLY A 165 -0.89 -7.96 -18.36
C GLY A 165 -0.15 -9.28 -18.17
N LEU A 166 -0.60 -10.09 -17.21
CA LEU A 166 -0.04 -11.41 -16.97
C LEU A 166 -0.36 -12.41 -18.08
N MET A 167 -1.59 -12.40 -18.60
CA MET A 167 -1.95 -13.23 -19.76
C MET A 167 -1.12 -12.86 -20.99
N HIS A 168 -0.93 -11.56 -21.24
CA HIS A 168 -0.07 -11.09 -22.31
C HIS A 168 1.38 -11.56 -22.13
N GLN A 169 1.92 -11.50 -20.91
CA GLN A 169 3.27 -11.96 -20.60
C GLN A 169 3.42 -13.48 -20.82
N LEU A 170 2.45 -14.29 -20.38
CA LEU A 170 2.44 -15.74 -20.58
C LEU A 170 2.31 -16.14 -22.05
N THR A 171 1.55 -15.36 -22.84
CA THR A 171 1.44 -15.57 -24.29
C THR A 171 2.79 -15.31 -24.97
N GLY A 172 3.51 -14.28 -24.51
CA GLY A 172 4.85 -13.93 -25.01
C GLY A 172 5.93 -14.98 -24.73
N THR A 173 5.75 -15.85 -23.72
CA THR A 173 6.72 -16.91 -23.39
C THR A 173 6.53 -18.19 -24.20
N GLY A 174 5.61 -18.22 -25.16
CA GLY A 174 5.36 -19.39 -26.01
C GLY A 174 4.71 -20.58 -25.28
N LEU A 175 4.13 -20.34 -24.10
CA LEU A 175 3.31 -21.34 -23.42
C LEU A 175 1.97 -21.44 -24.16
N ASP A 176 1.69 -22.62 -24.72
CA ASP A 176 0.43 -22.86 -25.40
C ASP A 176 -0.69 -22.99 -24.37
N LEU A 177 -1.40 -21.88 -24.15
CA LEU A 177 -2.52 -21.74 -23.21
C LEU A 177 -3.67 -22.74 -23.49
N ARG A 178 -3.68 -23.39 -24.65
CA ARG A 178 -4.68 -24.41 -25.02
C ARG A 178 -4.51 -25.73 -24.27
N PHE A 179 -3.32 -26.01 -23.73
CA PHE A 179 -3.02 -27.25 -23.02
C PHE A 179 -3.01 -27.09 -21.49
N VAL A 180 -3.23 -25.87 -20.98
CA VAL A 180 -3.31 -25.65 -19.54
C VAL A 180 -4.67 -26.18 -19.07
N THR A 181 -4.68 -27.36 -18.47
CA THR A 181 -5.87 -27.91 -17.83
C THR A 181 -6.28 -27.01 -16.66
N HIS A 182 -7.57 -27.06 -16.29
CA HIS A 182 -8.08 -26.26 -15.17
C HIS A 182 -7.27 -26.51 -13.89
N ASP A 183 -6.78 -27.74 -13.70
CA ASP A 183 -5.96 -28.17 -12.56
C ASP A 183 -4.50 -27.68 -12.66
N ASP A 184 -3.90 -27.69 -13.86
CA ASP A 184 -2.52 -27.19 -14.08
C ASP A 184 -2.42 -25.68 -13.91
N PHE A 185 -3.52 -24.95 -14.13
CA PHE A 185 -3.61 -23.50 -13.86
C PHE A 185 -3.31 -23.15 -12.40
N TYR A 186 -3.36 -24.12 -11.48
CA TYR A 186 -3.22 -23.92 -10.03
C TYR A 186 -1.91 -24.46 -9.42
N LEU A 187 -0.98 -25.01 -10.23
CA LEU A 187 0.33 -25.44 -9.74
C LEU A 187 1.21 -24.26 -9.26
N THR A 188 2.19 -24.54 -8.39
CA THR A 188 2.98 -23.60 -7.56
C THR A 188 3.58 -22.38 -8.28
N LEU A 189 3.86 -22.47 -9.59
CA LEU A 189 4.33 -21.36 -10.43
C LEU A 189 3.22 -20.33 -10.76
N HIS A 190 1.98 -20.78 -10.89
CA HIS A 190 0.81 -19.92 -11.08
C HIS A 190 0.26 -19.34 -9.77
N LEU A 191 0.62 -19.91 -8.63
CA LEU A 191 0.36 -19.33 -7.31
C LEU A 191 1.02 -17.95 -7.16
N PHE A 192 2.24 -17.77 -7.69
CA PHE A 192 2.89 -16.45 -7.79
C PHE A 192 2.21 -15.55 -8.82
N ALA A 193 1.82 -16.12 -9.96
CA ALA A 193 1.13 -15.39 -11.01
C ALA A 193 -0.23 -14.82 -10.56
N VAL A 194 -1.00 -15.57 -9.77
CA VAL A 194 -2.31 -15.13 -9.26
C VAL A 194 -2.18 -14.26 -8.02
N SER A 195 -1.16 -14.51 -7.17
CA SER A 195 -0.95 -13.73 -5.95
C SER A 195 -0.51 -12.29 -6.21
N ILE A 196 0.28 -12.02 -7.25
CA ILE A 196 0.73 -10.65 -7.55
C ILE A 196 -0.46 -9.71 -7.89
N PRO A 197 -1.36 -10.04 -8.83
CA PRO A 197 -2.59 -9.28 -9.09
C PRO A 197 -3.48 -9.10 -7.86
N LEU A 198 -3.67 -10.16 -7.06
CA LEU A 198 -4.48 -10.11 -5.85
C LEU A 198 -3.87 -9.15 -4.82
N ALA A 199 -2.59 -9.31 -4.51
CA ALA A 199 -1.87 -8.45 -3.56
C ALA A 199 -1.86 -7.00 -4.02
N LEU A 200 -1.62 -6.74 -5.31
CA LEU A 200 -1.59 -5.39 -5.88
C LEU A 200 -2.98 -4.74 -5.82
N SER A 201 -4.05 -5.46 -6.18
CA SER A 201 -5.42 -4.94 -6.16
C SER A 201 -5.90 -4.62 -4.74
N LEU A 202 -5.57 -5.47 -3.77
CA LEU A 202 -5.90 -5.24 -2.37
C LEU A 202 -5.10 -4.06 -1.81
N PHE A 203 -3.81 -3.99 -2.12
CA PHE A 203 -2.94 -2.90 -1.71
C PHE A 203 -3.43 -1.55 -2.25
N THR A 204 -3.74 -1.45 -3.54
CA THR A 204 -4.24 -0.20 -4.15
C THR A 204 -5.57 0.23 -3.56
N ALA A 205 -6.49 -0.72 -3.33
CA ALA A 205 -7.76 -0.43 -2.68
C ALA A 205 -7.60 0.08 -1.25
N ILE A 206 -6.72 -0.54 -0.45
CA ILE A 206 -6.42 -0.06 0.89
C ILE A 206 -5.82 1.35 0.81
N LEU A 207 -4.83 1.59 -0.05
CA LEU A 207 -4.18 2.90 -0.15
C LEU A 207 -5.12 4.04 -0.52
N LEU A 208 -6.12 3.78 -1.37
CA LEU A 208 -7.05 4.80 -1.84
C LEU A 208 -8.28 4.97 -0.93
N SER A 209 -8.58 3.97 -0.09
CA SER A 209 -9.69 4.03 0.86
C SER A 209 -9.39 4.91 2.07
N PHE A 210 -8.12 5.17 2.39
CA PHE A 210 -7.74 6.04 3.50
C PHE A 210 -7.38 7.44 2.97
N PRO A 211 -8.02 8.50 3.49
CA PRO A 211 -7.62 9.86 3.15
C PRO A 211 -6.16 10.05 3.55
N ARG A 212 -5.31 10.42 2.59
CA ARG A 212 -3.98 10.93 2.88
C ARG A 212 -4.19 12.12 3.80
N THR A 213 -3.55 12.13 4.96
CA THR A 213 -3.59 13.26 5.88
C THR A 213 -3.32 14.52 5.06
N PRO A 214 -4.30 15.45 4.95
CA PRO A 214 -4.04 16.68 4.24
C PRO A 214 -2.87 17.34 4.95
N HIS A 215 -1.81 17.64 4.20
CA HIS A 215 -0.83 18.61 4.66
C HIS A 215 -1.64 19.84 5.04
N SER A 216 -1.76 20.13 6.34
CA SER A 216 -2.36 21.38 6.76
C SER A 216 -1.51 22.47 6.11
N PRO A 217 -2.09 23.35 5.28
CA PRO A 217 -1.36 24.52 4.82
C PRO A 217 -1.18 25.40 6.06
N VAL A 218 -0.07 25.21 6.78
CA VAL A 218 0.34 26.09 7.86
C VAL A 218 0.74 27.40 7.20
N TYR A 219 -0.25 28.26 7.05
CA TYR A 219 -0.18 29.69 7.25
C TYR A 219 0.94 30.44 6.49
N ARG A 220 0.68 30.63 5.20
CA ARG A 220 1.21 31.74 4.39
C ARG A 220 0.67 33.08 4.92
N LYS A 221 1.14 33.56 6.08
CA LYS A 221 1.01 34.96 6.51
C LYS A 221 2.28 35.41 7.24
N LYS A 222 3.31 35.77 6.49
CA LYS A 222 4.41 36.63 6.99
C LYS A 222 5.07 37.47 5.90
N LEU A 223 4.30 37.92 4.90
CA LEU A 223 4.79 38.85 3.85
C LEU A 223 3.85 40.04 3.60
N ALA A 224 3.02 40.38 4.58
CA ALA A 224 2.24 41.61 4.58
C ALA A 224 2.33 42.27 5.96
N ARG A 225 3.51 42.76 6.30
CA ARG A 225 3.75 43.85 7.26
C ARG A 225 5.14 44.40 7.05
#